data_AF-A0ABD8AAS5-F1
#
_entry.id   AF-A0ABD8AAS5-F1
#
_cell.length_a   1.000
_cell.length_b   1.000
_cell.length_c   1.000
_cell.angle_alpha   90.00
_cell.angle_beta   90.00
_cell.angle_gamma   90.00
#
_symmetry.space_group_name_H-M   'P 1'
#
loop_
_entity.id
_entity.type
_entity.pdbx_description
1 polymer ?
#
loop_
_entity_poly.entity_id
_entity_poly.type
_entity_poly.pdbx_seq_one_letter_code
_entity_poly.pdbx_strand_id
1 'polypeptide(L)'
;MREMKGKNRSVLAVLAGLLLVGMFLVPAASAGSEQTDSHGVNSEDIRDAGTLIVDETGGMSCFANGESPDVIYVSGQTYKLIVNCEYIETGDVWLQTAKFFLKDESGRVLAKKEIYDAPGGDESWDGTLEYTFRPSGPGDVFHFDISCSGGSESASDVIDIKFK
;
A
#
# COMPACT_ATOMS: atom_id res chain seq x y z
N MET A 1 40.43 -36.51 63.03
CA MET A 1 39.36 -35.77 63.73
C MET A 1 38.36 -35.32 62.67
N ARG A 2 37.08 -35.71 62.85
CA ARG A 2 35.85 -35.37 62.09
C ARG A 2 35.58 -36.03 60.73
N GLU A 3 34.60 -36.95 60.79
CA GLU A 3 33.63 -37.27 59.74
C GLU A 3 32.92 -36.01 59.18
N MET A 4 32.49 -36.10 57.91
CA MET A 4 31.07 -36.06 57.45
C MET A 4 31.11 -36.01 55.91
N LYS A 5 30.65 -37.01 55.12
CA LYS A 5 29.32 -37.66 54.97
C LYS A 5 28.47 -37.01 53.87
N GLY A 6 28.25 -37.79 52.80
CA GLY A 6 27.12 -37.71 51.85
C GLY A 6 27.40 -36.89 50.58
N LYS A 7 26.93 -37.27 49.39
CA LYS A 7 25.82 -38.19 49.08
C LYS A 7 25.92 -38.67 47.62
N ASN A 8 25.73 -39.97 47.48
CA ASN A 8 25.59 -40.75 46.24
C ASN A 8 24.53 -40.21 45.27
N ARG A 9 24.69 -40.60 44.00
CA ARG A 9 23.70 -41.25 43.08
C ARG A 9 23.86 -40.69 41.66
N SER A 10 23.76 -41.41 40.57
CA SER A 10 23.59 -42.84 40.24
C SER A 10 23.29 -42.84 38.73
N VAL A 11 23.82 -43.83 37.99
CA VAL A 11 23.05 -44.63 36.99
C VAL A 11 22.72 -43.90 35.66
N LEU A 12 22.70 -44.42 34.43
CA LEU A 12 22.65 -45.74 33.74
C LEU A 12 23.13 -45.42 32.31
N ALA A 13 24.12 -46.09 31.73
CA ALA A 13 24.00 -47.18 30.77
C ALA A 13 22.87 -47.11 29.69
N VAL A 14 23.30 -47.46 28.47
CA VAL A 14 22.59 -48.04 27.31
C VAL A 14 21.70 -47.11 26.46
N LEU A 15 22.02 -46.96 25.16
CA LEU A 15 21.38 -47.72 24.07
C LEU A 15 21.80 -47.22 22.69
N ALA A 16 22.32 -48.16 21.91
CA ALA A 16 22.31 -48.13 20.46
C ALA A 16 20.86 -48.05 19.95
N GLY A 17 20.65 -47.33 18.86
CA GLY A 17 19.35 -47.22 18.21
C GLY A 17 19.49 -46.53 16.85
N LEU A 18 20.06 -47.26 15.90
CA LEU A 18 19.99 -46.93 14.48
C LEU A 18 18.52 -47.10 14.05
N LEU A 19 17.86 -46.03 13.59
CA LEU A 19 16.61 -46.19 12.85
C LEU A 19 16.42 -45.10 11.79
N LEU A 20 16.03 -45.64 10.64
CA LEU A 20 15.85 -45.05 9.32
C LEU A 20 14.64 -44.11 9.20
N VAL A 21 14.74 -43.25 8.18
CA VAL A 21 13.68 -42.74 7.30
C VAL A 21 12.77 -41.65 7.84
N GLY A 22 12.83 -40.51 7.13
CA GLY A 22 11.87 -39.42 7.22
C GLY A 22 12.26 -38.24 6.34
N MET A 23 12.57 -38.48 5.06
CA MET A 23 12.63 -37.40 4.06
C MET A 23 11.20 -36.87 3.87
N PHE A 24 10.83 -35.84 4.61
CA PHE A 24 9.71 -34.98 4.23
C PHE A 24 10.26 -33.88 3.33
N LEU A 25 10.18 -34.11 2.02
CA LEU A 25 10.14 -33.03 1.05
C LEU A 25 8.91 -32.18 1.36
N VAL A 26 9.11 -31.03 1.99
CA VAL A 26 8.09 -29.99 2.06
C VAL A 26 8.10 -29.31 0.69
N PRO A 27 7.02 -29.37 -0.11
CA PRO A 27 6.90 -28.46 -1.22
C PRO A 27 6.79 -27.04 -0.63
N ALA A 28 7.79 -26.21 -0.86
CA ALA A 28 7.63 -24.76 -0.77
C ALA A 28 6.75 -24.34 -1.97
N ALA A 29 5.45 -24.62 -1.86
CA ALA A 29 4.47 -23.99 -2.72
C ALA A 29 4.48 -22.50 -2.40
N SER A 30 4.67 -21.69 -3.42
CA SER A 30 4.57 -20.24 -3.35
C SER A 30 3.28 -19.85 -2.63
N ALA A 31 3.38 -19.13 -1.53
CA ALA A 31 2.28 -18.30 -1.07
C ALA A 31 2.17 -17.14 -2.06
N GLY A 32 1.57 -17.41 -3.21
CA GLY A 32 0.87 -16.37 -3.95
C GLY A 32 -0.14 -15.79 -2.97
N SER A 33 -0.05 -14.48 -2.75
CA SER A 33 -1.07 -13.75 -2.01
C SER A 33 -2.42 -14.10 -2.61
N GLU A 34 -3.20 -14.86 -1.86
CA GLU A 34 -4.58 -15.15 -2.17
C GLU A 34 -5.29 -13.80 -2.26
N GLN A 35 -5.56 -13.41 -3.50
CA GLN A 35 -6.48 -12.34 -3.83
C GLN A 35 -7.79 -12.68 -3.14
N THR A 36 -8.11 -11.94 -2.08
CA THR A 36 -9.43 -11.95 -1.49
C THR A 36 -10.38 -11.39 -2.53
N ASP A 37 -10.97 -12.28 -3.31
CA ASP A 37 -12.11 -11.98 -4.17
C ASP A 37 -13.31 -11.75 -3.25
N SER A 38 -13.41 -10.53 -2.72
CA SER A 38 -14.60 -10.09 -2.01
C SER A 38 -15.69 -9.90 -3.04
N HIS A 39 -16.64 -10.84 -3.07
CA HIS A 39 -17.93 -10.76 -3.75
C HIS A 39 -18.36 -9.31 -4.00
N GLY A 40 -18.24 -8.90 -5.26
CA GLY A 40 -18.26 -7.51 -5.70
C GLY A 40 -19.53 -6.76 -5.32
N VAL A 41 -19.34 -5.69 -4.55
CA VAL A 41 -20.13 -4.49 -4.79
C VAL A 41 -19.64 -3.99 -6.15
N ASN A 42 -20.45 -4.13 -7.20
CA ASN A 42 -20.18 -3.50 -8.49
C ASN A 42 -20.07 -2.00 -8.23
N SER A 43 -18.85 -1.48 -8.07
CA SER A 43 -18.60 -0.05 -7.97
C SER A 43 -18.38 0.49 -9.37
N GLU A 44 -18.90 1.69 -9.63
CA GLU A 44 -18.62 2.39 -10.87
C GLU A 44 -17.36 3.22 -10.69
N ASP A 45 -16.38 2.99 -11.55
CA ASP A 45 -15.09 3.69 -11.49
C ASP A 45 -15.24 5.10 -12.04
N ILE A 46 -14.88 6.08 -11.22
CA ILE A 46 -14.64 7.46 -11.66
C ILE A 46 -13.16 7.55 -11.98
N ARG A 47 -12.83 7.17 -13.20
CA ARG A 47 -11.46 7.16 -13.73
C ARG A 47 -11.01 8.57 -14.06
N ASP A 48 -9.69 8.76 -14.06
CA ASP A 48 -9.03 10.00 -14.47
C ASP A 48 -9.48 11.23 -13.67
N ALA A 49 -10.02 11.02 -12.46
CA ALA A 49 -10.41 12.09 -11.56
C ALA A 49 -9.20 12.84 -10.99
N GLY A 50 -8.01 12.23 -11.02
CA GLY A 50 -6.80 12.95 -10.70
C GLY A 50 -5.53 12.23 -11.16
N THR A 51 -4.46 13.00 -11.24
CA THR A 51 -3.12 12.53 -11.58
C THR A 51 -2.12 13.15 -10.61
N LEU A 52 -1.23 12.31 -10.06
CA LEU A 52 -0.09 12.72 -9.24
C LEU A 52 1.19 12.17 -9.84
N ILE A 53 2.22 13.01 -9.99
CA ILE A 53 3.53 12.61 -10.51
C ILE A 53 4.60 13.10 -9.56
N VAL A 54 5.55 12.22 -9.24
CA VAL A 54 6.83 12.58 -8.64
C VAL A 54 7.90 12.19 -9.66
N ASP A 55 8.65 13.17 -10.15
CA ASP A 55 9.64 12.96 -11.21
C ASP A 55 10.99 13.52 -10.77
N GLU A 56 12.02 12.69 -10.87
CA GLU A 56 13.40 12.99 -10.47
C GLU A 56 14.29 13.38 -11.66
N THR A 57 13.73 13.35 -12.88
CA THR A 57 14.43 13.69 -14.11
C THR A 57 14.91 15.13 -14.09
N GLY A 58 16.22 15.33 -14.00
CA GLY A 58 16.83 16.65 -13.96
C GLY A 58 16.62 17.39 -12.62
N GLY A 59 16.21 16.68 -11.58
CA GLY A 59 15.90 17.19 -10.25
C GLY A 59 14.53 16.72 -9.79
N MET A 60 14.33 16.70 -8.47
CA MET A 60 13.04 16.33 -7.88
C MET A 60 11.96 17.36 -8.24
N SER A 61 10.80 16.88 -8.66
CA SER A 61 9.62 17.68 -8.96
C SER A 61 8.33 16.92 -8.59
N CYS A 62 7.26 17.67 -8.37
CA CYS A 62 5.96 17.15 -7.99
C CYS A 62 4.87 17.83 -8.81
N PHE A 63 3.95 17.05 -9.35
CA PHE A 63 2.80 17.52 -10.10
C PHE A 63 1.51 16.90 -9.55
N ALA A 64 0.49 17.72 -9.39
CA ALA A 64 -0.85 17.30 -8.99
C ALA A 64 -1.88 17.98 -9.89
N ASN A 65 -2.86 17.20 -10.34
CA ASN A 65 -3.98 17.68 -11.13
C ASN A 65 -5.23 16.91 -10.73
N GLY A 66 -6.26 17.63 -10.29
CA GLY A 66 -7.59 17.11 -10.01
C GLY A 66 -8.59 17.51 -11.09
N GLU A 67 -9.46 16.59 -11.44
CA GLU A 67 -10.59 16.77 -12.34
C GLU A 67 -11.87 16.65 -11.53
N SER A 68 -12.80 17.59 -11.70
CA SER A 68 -14.03 17.68 -10.90
C SER A 68 -15.27 17.34 -11.74
N PRO A 69 -15.57 16.04 -11.96
CA PRO A 69 -16.64 15.63 -12.85
C PRO A 69 -18.03 15.75 -12.22
N ASP A 70 -19.00 15.98 -13.10
CA ASP A 70 -20.42 15.74 -12.79
C ASP A 70 -20.77 14.28 -13.13
N VAL A 71 -21.30 13.53 -12.16
CA VAL A 71 -21.63 12.11 -12.27
C VAL A 71 -23.15 11.92 -12.13
N ILE A 72 -23.74 10.99 -12.89
CA ILE A 72 -25.17 10.68 -12.77
C ILE A 72 -25.43 9.87 -11.51
N TYR A 73 -26.39 10.30 -10.68
CA TYR A 73 -26.79 9.54 -9.51
C TYR A 73 -27.63 8.31 -9.89
N VAL A 74 -27.10 7.14 -9.56
CA VAL A 74 -27.85 5.87 -9.54
C VAL A 74 -28.13 5.48 -8.09
N SER A 75 -29.41 5.27 -7.76
CA SER A 75 -29.82 4.96 -6.40
C SER A 75 -29.19 3.66 -5.90
N GLY A 76 -28.47 3.77 -4.79
CA GLY A 76 -27.79 2.67 -4.15
C GLY A 76 -26.51 2.19 -4.83
N GLN A 77 -26.07 2.88 -5.87
CA GLN A 77 -24.78 2.65 -6.53
C GLN A 77 -23.63 3.11 -5.63
N THR A 78 -22.56 2.32 -5.66
CA THR A 78 -21.28 2.65 -5.02
C THR A 78 -20.33 3.12 -6.12
N TYR A 79 -19.49 4.11 -5.82
CA TYR A 79 -18.50 4.64 -6.76
C TYR A 79 -17.10 4.46 -6.19
N LYS A 80 -16.13 4.32 -7.08
CA LYS A 80 -14.73 4.25 -6.73
C LYS A 80 -13.98 5.39 -7.41
N LEU A 81 -13.47 6.32 -6.60
CA LEU A 81 -12.54 7.35 -7.05
C LEU A 81 -11.20 6.71 -7.37
N ILE A 82 -10.64 7.00 -8.55
CA ILE A 82 -9.32 6.53 -8.97
C ILE A 82 -8.44 7.75 -9.29
N VAL A 83 -7.32 7.85 -8.58
CA VAL A 83 -6.27 8.85 -8.82
C VAL A 83 -5.05 8.11 -9.36
N ASN A 84 -4.61 8.44 -10.56
CA ASN A 84 -3.42 7.87 -11.19
C ASN A 84 -2.17 8.44 -10.52
N CYS A 85 -1.16 7.61 -10.30
CA CYS A 85 0.08 8.00 -9.66
C CYS A 85 1.27 7.43 -10.42
N GLU A 86 2.30 8.25 -10.63
CA GLU A 86 3.54 7.87 -11.29
C GLU A 86 4.73 8.39 -10.47
N TYR A 87 5.70 7.53 -10.25
CA TYR A 87 7.01 7.86 -9.71
C TYR A 87 8.08 7.49 -10.73
N ILE A 88 8.86 8.47 -11.15
CA ILE A 88 9.92 8.33 -12.14
C ILE A 88 11.27 8.48 -11.42
N GLU A 89 11.95 7.34 -11.24
CA GLU A 89 13.27 7.25 -10.61
C GLU A 89 14.37 7.35 -11.68
N THR A 90 15.52 7.92 -11.31
CA THR A 90 16.68 8.06 -12.23
C THR A 90 17.90 7.25 -11.80
N GLY A 91 17.93 6.70 -10.59
CA GLY A 91 18.95 5.78 -10.07
C GLY A 91 20.29 6.45 -9.72
N ASP A 92 20.39 7.77 -9.88
CA ASP A 92 21.66 8.50 -9.85
C ASP A 92 22.04 9.04 -8.46
N VAL A 93 21.09 9.14 -7.51
CA VAL A 93 21.31 9.74 -6.18
C VAL A 93 20.38 9.13 -5.14
N TRP A 94 20.77 9.10 -3.85
CA TRP A 94 19.79 8.91 -2.77
C TRP A 94 18.78 10.05 -2.82
N LEU A 95 17.55 9.72 -3.14
CA LEU A 95 16.41 10.58 -3.19
C LEU A 95 15.43 10.16 -2.09
N GLN A 96 14.74 11.17 -1.62
CA GLN A 96 13.96 11.10 -0.40
C GLN A 96 12.65 10.38 -0.71
N THR A 97 12.02 9.78 0.29
CA THR A 97 10.76 9.05 0.11
C THR A 97 9.72 9.84 -0.69
N ALA A 98 9.32 9.33 -1.86
CA ALA A 98 8.18 9.83 -2.62
C ALA A 98 6.89 9.42 -1.92
N LYS A 99 5.94 10.35 -1.80
CA LYS A 99 4.66 10.11 -1.12
C LYS A 99 3.51 10.64 -1.95
N PHE A 100 2.44 9.86 -1.98
CA PHE A 100 1.16 10.19 -2.60
C PHE A 100 0.06 10.05 -1.56
N PHE A 101 -0.86 11.00 -1.52
CA PHE A 101 -1.98 11.00 -0.60
C PHE A 101 -3.29 11.35 -1.29
N LEU A 102 -4.34 10.67 -0.87
CA LEU A 102 -5.74 10.99 -1.12
C LEU A 102 -6.41 11.20 0.25
N LYS A 103 -7.06 12.34 0.45
CA LYS A 103 -7.71 12.72 1.72
C LYS A 103 -9.14 13.16 1.47
N ASP A 104 -9.99 13.04 2.49
CA ASP A 104 -11.31 13.69 2.49
C ASP A 104 -11.21 15.16 2.92
N GLU A 105 -12.34 15.88 2.85
CA GLU A 105 -12.51 17.28 3.28
C GLU A 105 -12.06 17.60 4.72
N SER A 106 -11.96 16.59 5.59
CA SER A 106 -11.48 16.77 6.95
C SER A 106 -9.96 16.65 7.07
N GLY A 107 -9.28 16.39 5.94
CA GLY A 107 -7.86 16.11 5.86
C GLY A 107 -7.49 14.67 6.28
N ARG A 108 -8.48 13.79 6.50
CA ARG A 108 -8.21 12.39 6.87
C ARG A 108 -7.70 11.63 5.65
N VAL A 109 -6.57 10.95 5.80
CA VAL A 109 -5.99 10.10 4.76
C VAL A 109 -6.90 8.91 4.49
N LEU A 110 -7.42 8.83 3.26
CA LEU A 110 -8.25 7.74 2.77
C LEU A 110 -7.39 6.66 2.12
N ALA A 111 -6.38 7.08 1.36
CA ALA A 111 -5.39 6.21 0.73
C ALA A 111 -4.04 6.91 0.67
N LYS A 112 -2.96 6.13 0.72
CA LYS A 112 -1.60 6.65 0.54
C LYS A 112 -0.69 5.61 -0.09
N LYS A 113 0.35 6.10 -0.76
CA LYS A 113 1.49 5.31 -1.24
C LYS A 113 2.76 6.03 -0.83
N GLU A 114 3.71 5.28 -0.29
CA GLU A 114 5.06 5.76 -0.02
C GLU A 114 6.03 4.85 -0.78
N ILE A 115 7.01 5.44 -1.43
CA ILE A 115 8.07 4.73 -2.15
C ILE A 115 9.39 5.20 -1.54
N TYR A 116 10.17 4.22 -1.07
CA TYR A 116 11.48 4.47 -0.52
C TYR A 116 12.49 4.23 -1.63
N ASP A 117 13.09 5.30 -2.14
CA ASP A 117 14.24 5.19 -3.02
C ASP A 117 15.42 4.57 -2.25
N ALA A 118 15.99 3.53 -2.84
CA ALA A 118 17.12 2.79 -2.32
C ALA A 118 18.29 2.90 -3.30
N PRO A 119 19.51 3.09 -2.79
CA PRO A 119 20.66 3.30 -3.67
C PRO A 119 20.87 2.17 -4.68
N GLY A 120 20.97 2.55 -5.95
CA GLY A 120 21.34 1.67 -7.05
C GLY A 120 20.22 0.76 -7.54
N GLY A 121 18.97 1.07 -7.19
CA GLY A 121 17.76 0.46 -7.74
C GLY A 121 17.09 1.33 -8.79
N ASP A 122 16.06 0.76 -9.42
CA ASP A 122 15.03 1.49 -10.15
C ASP A 122 13.72 1.22 -9.41
N GLU A 123 13.29 2.21 -8.64
CA GLU A 123 12.10 2.19 -7.81
C GLU A 123 10.90 2.82 -8.52
N SER A 124 11.00 3.09 -9.83
CA SER A 124 9.92 3.64 -10.63
C SER A 124 8.64 2.84 -10.45
N TRP A 125 7.53 3.55 -10.35
CA TRP A 125 6.24 2.94 -10.01
C TRP A 125 5.07 3.67 -10.63
N ASP A 126 4.24 2.91 -11.32
CA ASP A 126 2.92 3.32 -11.76
C ASP A 126 1.84 2.61 -10.93
N GLY A 127 0.80 3.35 -10.56
CA GLY A 127 -0.37 2.76 -9.92
C GLY A 127 -1.45 3.77 -9.58
N THR A 128 -2.28 3.43 -8.60
CA THR A 128 -3.47 4.21 -8.25
C THR A 128 -3.62 4.39 -6.74
N LEU A 129 -4.21 5.52 -6.34
CA LEU A 129 -4.90 5.66 -5.06
C LEU A 129 -6.40 5.51 -5.32
N GLU A 130 -7.05 4.65 -4.54
CA GLU A 130 -8.47 4.33 -4.73
C GLU A 130 -9.27 4.53 -3.45
N TYR A 131 -10.47 5.08 -3.58
CA TYR A 131 -11.41 5.18 -2.47
C TYR A 131 -12.84 4.91 -2.91
N THR A 132 -13.53 4.06 -2.16
CA THR A 132 -14.92 3.66 -2.43
C THR A 132 -15.88 4.41 -1.53
N PHE A 133 -16.91 5.02 -2.12
CA PHE A 133 -17.91 5.81 -1.40
C PHE A 133 -19.30 5.68 -2.05
N ARG A 134 -20.33 6.18 -1.37
CA ARG A 134 -21.72 6.06 -1.82
C ARG A 134 -22.49 7.37 -1.58
N PRO A 135 -22.98 8.04 -2.63
CA PRO A 135 -23.87 9.18 -2.48
C PRO A 135 -25.19 8.74 -1.84
N SER A 136 -25.72 9.60 -0.98
CA SER A 136 -27.04 9.45 -0.37
C SER A 136 -28.15 9.82 -1.36
N GLY A 137 -27.90 10.78 -2.25
CA GLY A 137 -28.88 11.28 -3.21
C GLY A 137 -28.28 12.15 -4.31
N PRO A 138 -29.11 12.58 -5.28
CA PRO A 138 -28.73 13.59 -6.25
C PRO A 138 -28.47 14.93 -5.54
N GLY A 139 -27.48 15.68 -6.02
CA GLY A 139 -27.02 16.94 -5.43
C GLY A 139 -25.88 16.79 -4.43
N ASP A 140 -25.54 15.57 -4.01
CA ASP A 140 -24.40 15.32 -3.15
C ASP A 140 -23.09 15.73 -3.85
N VAL A 141 -22.19 16.34 -3.08
CA VAL A 141 -20.86 16.74 -3.53
C VAL A 141 -19.84 16.09 -2.60
N PHE A 142 -18.87 15.41 -3.18
CA PHE A 142 -17.74 14.83 -2.46
C PHE A 142 -16.47 15.59 -2.80
N HIS A 143 -15.79 16.07 -1.77
CA HIS A 143 -14.55 16.82 -1.88
C HIS A 143 -13.37 15.96 -1.42
N PHE A 144 -12.34 15.91 -2.24
CA PHE A 144 -11.11 15.18 -1.97
C PHE A 144 -9.89 16.04 -2.24
N ASP A 145 -8.91 15.98 -1.33
CA ASP A 145 -7.58 16.54 -1.56
C ASP A 145 -6.65 15.44 -2.07
N ILE A 146 -5.93 15.74 -3.15
CA ILE A 146 -4.82 14.91 -3.63
C ILE A 146 -3.51 15.65 -3.45
N SER A 147 -2.44 14.92 -3.13
CA SER A 147 -1.12 15.54 -3.01
C SER A 147 0.01 14.55 -3.24
N CYS A 148 1.12 15.05 -3.78
CA CYS A 148 2.38 14.33 -3.83
C CYS A 148 3.51 15.14 -3.18
N SER A 149 4.55 14.45 -2.72
CA SER A 149 5.76 15.06 -2.21
C SER A 149 6.97 14.18 -2.44
N GLY A 150 8.10 14.78 -2.75
CA GLY A 150 9.41 14.14 -2.83
C GLY A 150 10.47 15.21 -2.55
N GLY A 151 11.46 14.89 -1.73
CA GLY A 151 12.47 15.88 -1.36
C GLY A 151 11.88 17.11 -0.64
N SER A 152 12.26 18.30 -1.11
CA SER A 152 11.66 19.58 -0.72
C SER A 152 10.41 19.94 -1.51
N GLU A 153 10.08 19.18 -2.55
CA GLU A 153 9.00 19.50 -3.47
C GLU A 153 7.69 18.85 -3.02
N SER A 154 6.61 19.55 -3.30
CA SER A 154 5.26 19.04 -3.07
C SER A 154 4.28 19.76 -3.98
N ALA A 155 3.22 19.05 -4.34
CA ALA A 155 2.09 19.60 -5.08
C ALA A 155 0.78 19.04 -4.52
N SER A 156 -0.29 19.80 -4.65
CA SER A 156 -1.63 19.38 -4.24
C SER A 156 -2.68 19.98 -5.16
N ASP A 157 -3.79 19.28 -5.30
CA ASP A 157 -4.97 19.76 -6.00
C ASP A 157 -6.24 19.15 -5.38
N VAL A 158 -7.40 19.57 -5.86
CA VAL A 158 -8.72 19.19 -5.34
C VAL A 158 -9.52 18.46 -6.41
N ILE A 159 -10.33 17.49 -5.96
CA ILE A 159 -11.33 16.79 -6.76
C ILE A 159 -12.69 17.00 -6.11
N ASP A 160 -13.61 17.64 -6.84
CA ASP A 160 -15.01 17.76 -6.44
C ASP A 160 -15.90 16.91 -7.36
N ILE A 161 -16.50 15.85 -6.82
CA ILE A 161 -17.43 14.99 -7.55
C ILE A 161 -18.85 15.39 -7.20
N LYS A 162 -19.62 15.82 -8.20
CA LYS A 162 -21.01 16.24 -8.03
C LYS A 162 -21.97 15.24 -8.65
N PHE A 163 -22.92 14.75 -7.85
CA PHE A 163 -23.96 13.85 -8.32
C PHE A 163 -25.18 14.62 -8.82
N LYS A 164 -25.69 14.26 -10.01
CA LYS A 164 -26.88 14.85 -10.64
C LYS A 164 -28.04 13.88 -10.70
#